data_AF-A0A8C2JIM7-F1
#
_entry.id   AF-A0A8C2JIM7-F1
#
_cell.length_a   1.000
_cell.length_b   1.000
_cell.length_c   1.000
_cell.angle_alpha   90.00
_cell.angle_beta   90.00
_cell.angle_gamma   90.00
#
_symmetry.space_group_name_H-M   'P 1'
#
loop_
_entity.id
_entity.type
_entity.pdbx_description
1 polymer ?
#
loop_
_entity_poly.entity_id
_entity_poly.type
_entity_poly.pdbx_seq_one_letter_code
_entity_poly.pdbx_strand_id
1 'polypeptide(L)'
;MASPQTAGETERPVSEGGSRQDRNPVEDGTESGALELVSVTEEELPVVETPTTFNVSSFSSQNSHFYDPDSQDPHVPVELPTVVSAPLPVYKVQNIQIPPSPGVPVIKVQPFLVGERLSDLKSLCWPYVSRRLLALLIILGLLIVLILVLGIGLGVGLKSCSGKFQCLSSVQCISRNAVCDGVEDCGDGEDELNCVRVSGRSSVLQVFSRGSWRTVCSEGWDSHLGSVACRQLGYSSYVKSTEVPISSIEAVYRNNLVALNINQTGLKDNFKIQNSSYLRKTRCSSGIVTAVKCIECGSRPGVRSRIVGGNVSRSELVPWQVSLHYQNQHLCGGSIISERWILTAAHCVYHFDQPLLWGVYAGITDQPLSGSGALSLEKIIYHANYRPGEFSYNIALVKLKLPLSFNDQVAPICLPSYGESFEDGQMCLISGWGATEDGGEASVSLHTAQIPLRSSRDCRRLGLTSWNICAGFSQGGAGTCQGDSGGPLACQGSVWTLVGAASWAESCGQANKPGIYTSISEALTWIQQQMEKEEDQQH
;
A
#
# COMPACT_ATOMS: atom_id res chain seq x y z
N MET A 1 70.55 54.60 -19.05
CA MET A 1 69.88 55.22 -20.22
C MET A 1 68.46 55.62 -19.83
N ALA A 2 67.70 56.21 -20.75
CA ALA A 2 66.54 57.07 -20.46
C ALA A 2 65.35 56.43 -19.70
N SER A 3 64.62 57.31 -19.03
CA SER A 3 63.22 57.22 -18.54
C SER A 3 62.37 58.16 -19.44
N PRO A 4 61.12 58.63 -19.14
CA PRO A 4 60.05 58.21 -18.20
C PRO A 4 58.60 58.30 -18.80
N GLN A 5 57.54 58.32 -17.93
CA GLN A 5 56.35 59.22 -17.99
C GLN A 5 55.23 59.03 -19.08
N THR A 6 53.93 59.38 -18.90
CA THR A 6 53.08 59.70 -17.71
C THR A 6 51.56 59.46 -17.95
N ALA A 7 50.78 59.61 -16.86
CA ALA A 7 49.32 59.62 -16.71
C ALA A 7 48.52 60.78 -17.38
N GLY A 8 47.19 60.76 -17.23
CA GLY A 8 46.26 61.87 -17.47
C GLY A 8 44.88 61.63 -16.81
N GLU A 9 44.31 62.68 -16.17
CA GLU A 9 43.08 62.64 -15.35
C GLU A 9 42.41 64.03 -15.33
N THR A 10 41.09 64.12 -15.57
CA THR A 10 40.16 65.27 -15.30
C THR A 10 38.73 64.90 -15.78
N GLU A 11 37.60 65.44 -15.31
CA GLU A 11 37.31 66.41 -14.23
C GLU A 11 35.89 66.19 -13.61
N ARG A 12 35.49 67.02 -12.65
CA ARG A 12 34.18 67.02 -11.94
C ARG A 12 33.34 68.26 -12.36
N PRO A 13 32.05 68.38 -11.98
CA PRO A 13 31.75 69.16 -10.77
C PRO A 13 30.51 68.67 -9.97
N VAL A 14 30.08 69.48 -8.97
CA VAL A 14 29.03 69.21 -7.97
C VAL A 14 28.10 70.44 -7.88
N SER A 15 26.82 70.25 -7.54
CA SER A 15 25.96 71.32 -7.01
C SER A 15 24.79 70.78 -6.17
N GLU A 16 24.50 71.41 -5.04
CA GLU A 16 23.41 71.08 -4.10
C GLU A 16 22.20 72.02 -4.23
N GLY A 17 21.06 71.60 -3.67
CA GLY A 17 20.17 72.49 -2.90
C GLY A 17 19.04 73.24 -3.64
N GLY A 18 17.87 73.30 -3.00
CA GLY A 18 16.76 74.15 -3.44
C GLY A 18 15.39 73.78 -2.85
N SER A 19 14.95 74.48 -1.80
CA SER A 19 13.63 74.28 -1.16
C SER A 19 12.80 75.57 -1.12
N ARG A 20 11.56 75.51 -1.65
CA ARG A 20 10.32 76.27 -1.30
C ARG A 20 9.29 76.08 -2.44
N GLN A 21 8.00 75.76 -2.26
CA GLN A 21 6.94 76.24 -1.34
C GLN A 21 6.25 77.52 -1.85
N ASP A 22 5.07 77.39 -2.49
CA ASP A 22 3.81 78.02 -2.01
C ASP A 22 2.52 77.73 -2.86
N ARG A 23 1.39 77.61 -2.14
CA ARG A 23 -0.03 77.98 -2.45
C ARG A 23 -0.84 77.37 -3.63
N ASN A 24 -1.80 76.48 -3.30
CA ASN A 24 -3.27 76.70 -3.16
C ASN A 24 -4.03 77.76 -4.02
N PRO A 25 -5.40 77.70 -4.10
CA PRO A 25 -6.34 76.56 -4.00
C PRO A 25 -7.54 76.59 -4.99
N VAL A 26 -8.40 75.55 -5.00
CA VAL A 26 -9.87 75.65 -5.24
C VAL A 26 -10.59 74.61 -4.35
N GLU A 27 -11.77 74.95 -3.82
CA GLU A 27 -12.67 74.11 -2.98
C GLU A 27 -13.73 73.40 -3.88
N ASP A 28 -14.79 72.69 -3.48
CA ASP A 28 -15.46 72.39 -2.21
C ASP A 28 -16.20 71.02 -2.36
N GLY A 29 -16.75 70.45 -1.29
CA GLY A 29 -17.63 69.27 -1.38
C GLY A 29 -17.73 68.43 -0.09
N THR A 30 -18.25 69.00 0.99
CA THR A 30 -18.49 68.27 2.25
C THR A 30 -19.95 67.87 2.40
N GLU A 31 -20.25 66.59 2.68
CA GLU A 31 -21.40 66.25 3.54
C GLU A 31 -21.25 64.88 4.22
N SER A 32 -21.94 64.70 5.34
CA SER A 32 -21.90 63.52 6.19
C SER A 32 -23.31 63.10 6.60
N GLY A 33 -23.62 61.80 6.52
CA GLY A 33 -24.92 61.28 6.94
C GLY A 33 -24.84 59.82 7.38
N ALA A 34 -25.30 59.55 8.60
CA ALA A 34 -25.57 58.21 9.11
C ALA A 34 -27.06 58.14 9.48
N LEU A 35 -27.72 57.00 9.22
CA LEU A 35 -29.04 56.63 9.75
C LEU A 35 -29.30 55.12 9.59
N GLU A 36 -30.48 54.66 10.02
CA GLU A 36 -30.61 53.38 10.75
C GLU A 36 -31.83 52.52 10.34
N LEU A 37 -31.55 51.25 9.98
CA LEU A 37 -32.38 50.02 10.17
C LEU A 37 -33.73 49.84 9.39
N VAL A 38 -34.25 48.59 9.41
CA VAL A 38 -35.63 48.13 9.06
C VAL A 38 -35.95 48.06 7.54
N SER A 39 -36.57 47.04 6.91
CA SER A 39 -36.93 45.62 7.22
C SER A 39 -36.92 44.81 5.88
N VAL A 40 -37.39 43.56 5.68
CA VAL A 40 -38.75 42.94 5.79
C VAL A 40 -38.61 41.39 5.85
N THR A 41 -39.64 40.67 6.32
CA THR A 41 -39.76 39.20 6.49
C THR A 41 -40.17 38.44 5.21
N GLU A 42 -39.89 37.12 5.16
CA GLU A 42 -40.44 36.19 4.14
C GLU A 42 -41.75 35.52 4.58
N GLU A 43 -42.74 35.53 3.69
CA GLU A 43 -43.97 34.70 3.59
C GLU A 43 -44.61 35.09 2.22
N GLU A 44 -45.24 34.25 1.39
CA GLU A 44 -45.93 32.96 1.54
C GLU A 44 -45.82 32.05 0.26
N LEU A 45 -45.83 30.72 0.46
CA LEU A 45 -46.49 29.67 -0.36
C LEU A 45 -46.02 29.35 -1.82
N PRO A 46 -46.39 28.19 -2.41
CA PRO A 46 -47.23 27.09 -1.90
C PRO A 46 -46.56 25.69 -1.81
N VAL A 47 -47.29 24.76 -1.19
CA VAL A 47 -46.94 23.33 -1.02
C VAL A 47 -47.44 22.46 -2.18
N VAL A 48 -46.73 21.38 -2.51
CA VAL A 48 -47.24 20.24 -3.30
C VAL A 48 -46.95 18.94 -2.55
N GLU A 49 -47.94 18.05 -2.41
CA GLU A 49 -47.83 16.81 -1.65
C GLU A 49 -47.36 15.60 -2.49
N THR A 50 -47.06 14.51 -1.77
CA THR A 50 -46.40 13.28 -2.26
C THR A 50 -47.27 12.39 -3.15
N PRO A 51 -46.70 11.29 -3.69
CA PRO A 51 -46.97 10.02 -3.00
C PRO A 51 -45.69 9.28 -2.56
N THR A 52 -45.83 8.46 -1.52
CA THR A 52 -44.73 7.74 -0.87
C THR A 52 -44.76 6.23 -1.14
N THR A 53 -43.71 5.54 -0.69
CA THR A 53 -43.54 4.08 -0.65
C THR A 53 -43.31 3.35 -1.98
N PHE A 54 -42.05 2.93 -2.17
CA PHE A 54 -41.77 1.55 -2.57
C PHE A 54 -40.79 0.94 -1.55
N ASN A 55 -41.02 -0.33 -1.22
CA ASN A 55 -40.29 -1.04 -0.16
C ASN A 55 -39.44 -2.13 -0.82
N VAL A 56 -38.11 -2.09 -0.64
CA VAL A 56 -37.18 -3.09 -1.17
C VAL A 56 -36.27 -3.56 -0.04
N SER A 57 -36.47 -4.82 0.36
CA SER A 57 -35.59 -5.52 1.30
C SER A 57 -34.34 -6.05 0.60
N SER A 58 -33.26 -6.22 1.34
CA SER A 58 -32.04 -6.89 0.88
C SER A 58 -32.30 -8.37 0.56
N PHE A 59 -31.65 -8.90 -0.51
CA PHE A 59 -30.64 -9.96 -0.39
C PHE A 59 -29.92 -10.28 -1.73
N SER A 60 -28.60 -10.45 -1.63
CA SER A 60 -27.71 -11.35 -2.38
C SER A 60 -27.97 -11.78 -3.85
N SER A 61 -26.95 -11.55 -4.69
CA SER A 61 -26.35 -12.49 -5.66
C SER A 61 -27.24 -13.40 -6.53
N GLN A 62 -27.11 -13.23 -7.85
CA GLN A 62 -27.17 -14.35 -8.81
C GLN A 62 -25.95 -14.32 -9.73
N ASN A 63 -25.54 -15.50 -10.20
CA ASN A 63 -24.31 -15.70 -10.97
C ASN A 63 -24.44 -15.23 -12.42
N SER A 64 -23.34 -14.80 -13.01
CA SER A 64 -23.18 -14.73 -14.46
C SER A 64 -23.23 -16.14 -15.07
N HIS A 65 -24.02 -16.31 -16.14
CA HIS A 65 -23.97 -17.51 -16.97
C HIS A 65 -22.77 -17.42 -17.92
N PHE A 66 -21.96 -18.47 -17.95
CA PHE A 66 -20.87 -18.63 -18.91
C PHE A 66 -21.38 -19.30 -20.19
N TYR A 67 -20.89 -18.88 -21.36
CA TYR A 67 -21.14 -19.57 -22.64
C TYR A 67 -20.05 -20.63 -22.87
N ASP A 68 -20.43 -21.81 -23.34
CA ASP A 68 -19.52 -22.85 -23.81
C ASP A 68 -20.09 -23.50 -25.09
N PRO A 69 -19.38 -23.46 -26.25
CA PRO A 69 -19.98 -23.79 -27.54
C PRO A 69 -19.47 -25.11 -28.16
N ASP A 70 -19.86 -26.28 -27.65
CA ASP A 70 -19.80 -27.51 -28.47
C ASP A 70 -20.72 -28.66 -27.99
N SER A 71 -21.56 -29.19 -28.88
CA SER A 71 -22.05 -30.59 -28.98
C SER A 71 -23.28 -30.71 -29.90
N GLN A 72 -23.59 -31.94 -30.35
CA GLN A 72 -24.40 -32.21 -31.54
C GLN A 72 -25.78 -32.83 -31.24
N ASP A 73 -26.74 -32.54 -32.12
CA ASP A 73 -28.02 -33.25 -32.35
C ASP A 73 -27.76 -34.74 -32.75
N PRO A 74 -28.74 -35.70 -32.87
CA PRO A 74 -30.19 -35.48 -32.99
C PRO A 74 -31.17 -36.54 -32.37
N HIS A 75 -32.48 -36.22 -32.53
CA HIS A 75 -33.64 -37.12 -32.81
C HIS A 75 -34.77 -37.41 -31.77
N VAL A 76 -35.96 -36.87 -32.14
CA VAL A 76 -37.31 -37.49 -32.17
C VAL A 76 -38.24 -37.38 -30.91
N PRO A 77 -39.58 -37.15 -31.08
CA PRO A 77 -40.43 -36.48 -30.07
C PRO A 77 -41.81 -37.17 -29.76
N VAL A 78 -42.78 -36.40 -29.19
CA VAL A 78 -44.26 -36.68 -29.06
C VAL A 78 -44.64 -37.61 -27.87
N GLU A 79 -45.67 -37.42 -27.02
CA GLU A 79 -46.85 -36.51 -26.95
C GLU A 79 -47.29 -36.12 -25.49
N LEU A 80 -48.43 -35.43 -25.33
CA LEU A 80 -49.16 -35.02 -24.08
C LEU A 80 -50.53 -35.75 -24.02
N PRO A 81 -51.54 -35.45 -23.16
CA PRO A 81 -51.61 -34.96 -21.76
C PRO A 81 -52.55 -35.82 -20.83
N THR A 82 -52.67 -35.48 -19.53
CA THR A 82 -53.91 -35.34 -18.69
C THR A 82 -53.48 -35.17 -17.21
N VAL A 83 -53.71 -34.05 -16.49
CA VAL A 83 -54.96 -33.36 -16.05
C VAL A 83 -55.55 -33.88 -14.72
N VAL A 84 -55.15 -33.20 -13.64
CA VAL A 84 -55.92 -32.76 -12.44
C VAL A 84 -56.79 -33.77 -11.65
N SER A 85 -56.46 -33.92 -10.35
CA SER A 85 -57.43 -33.89 -9.23
C SER A 85 -56.78 -33.60 -7.87
N ALA A 86 -57.45 -32.78 -7.05
CA ALA A 86 -57.17 -32.44 -5.65
C ALA A 86 -58.55 -32.20 -4.94
N PRO A 87 -58.69 -32.01 -3.60
CA PRO A 87 -57.67 -31.79 -2.56
C PRO A 87 -57.89 -32.57 -1.23
N LEU A 88 -57.22 -32.08 -0.16
CA LEU A 88 -57.40 -32.16 1.32
C LEU A 88 -58.83 -32.50 1.86
N PRO A 89 -59.10 -32.84 3.17
CA PRO A 89 -58.30 -32.53 4.39
C PRO A 89 -58.33 -33.49 5.66
N VAL A 90 -57.23 -33.49 6.46
CA VAL A 90 -57.19 -33.24 7.95
C VAL A 90 -57.58 -34.26 9.09
N TYR A 91 -56.67 -34.34 10.10
CA TYR A 91 -56.77 -34.62 11.59
C TYR A 91 -56.92 -36.01 12.29
N LYS A 92 -56.33 -36.00 13.51
CA LYS A 92 -56.43 -36.86 14.73
C LYS A 92 -55.54 -38.11 14.87
N VAL A 93 -55.16 -38.58 16.09
CA VAL A 93 -54.46 -38.00 17.28
C VAL A 93 -54.51 -38.96 18.50
N GLN A 94 -53.38 -39.12 19.21
CA GLN A 94 -53.19 -39.64 20.59
C GLN A 94 -53.58 -41.09 20.98
N ASN A 95 -52.71 -41.72 21.79
CA ASN A 95 -53.05 -42.08 23.19
C ASN A 95 -51.79 -42.31 24.06
N ILE A 96 -51.93 -42.18 25.39
CA ILE A 96 -50.87 -42.36 26.41
C ILE A 96 -51.49 -43.01 27.66
N GLN A 97 -50.90 -44.09 28.24
CA GLN A 97 -51.17 -44.47 29.64
C GLN A 97 -50.22 -45.52 30.27
N ILE A 98 -49.96 -45.37 31.57
CA ILE A 98 -49.12 -46.11 32.56
C ILE A 98 -49.68 -45.67 33.97
N PRO A 99 -49.67 -46.38 35.14
CA PRO A 99 -49.01 -47.63 35.64
C PRO A 99 -50.09 -48.70 36.04
N PRO A 100 -50.10 -49.52 37.15
CA PRO A 100 -49.09 -49.93 38.16
C PRO A 100 -49.02 -51.43 38.59
N SER A 101 -48.07 -51.69 39.52
CA SER A 101 -47.85 -52.84 40.46
C SER A 101 -49.08 -53.25 41.33
N PRO A 102 -49.13 -54.33 42.18
CA PRO A 102 -48.02 -54.90 43.03
C PRO A 102 -48.01 -56.44 43.37
N GLY A 103 -46.99 -56.95 44.13
CA GLY A 103 -47.18 -58.12 45.05
C GLY A 103 -46.11 -59.25 45.27
N VAL A 104 -44.91 -58.95 45.79
CA VAL A 104 -44.23 -59.45 47.06
C VAL A 104 -44.67 -60.83 47.70
N PRO A 105 -43.84 -61.67 48.45
CA PRO A 105 -42.43 -61.59 48.96
C PRO A 105 -41.51 -62.88 48.81
N VAL A 106 -40.27 -62.86 49.37
CA VAL A 106 -39.66 -63.81 50.39
C VAL A 106 -38.13 -64.13 50.24
N ILE A 107 -37.27 -63.52 51.11
CA ILE A 107 -36.08 -64.09 51.86
C ILE A 107 -34.85 -64.64 51.04
N LYS A 108 -33.54 -64.59 51.43
CA LYS A 108 -32.75 -64.26 52.66
C LYS A 108 -31.46 -63.43 52.37
N VAL A 109 -30.44 -63.45 53.26
CA VAL A 109 -29.34 -62.44 53.37
C VAL A 109 -27.93 -63.01 53.09
N GLN A 110 -26.98 -62.08 52.81
CA GLN A 110 -25.51 -62.14 52.54
C GLN A 110 -24.63 -62.72 53.72
N PRO A 111 -23.25 -62.71 53.76
CA PRO A 111 -22.29 -61.89 52.98
C PRO A 111 -20.76 -62.27 52.80
N PHE A 112 -20.03 -61.33 52.14
CA PHE A 112 -18.65 -60.80 52.38
C PHE A 112 -17.35 -61.37 51.71
N LEU A 113 -16.75 -60.52 50.82
CA LEU A 113 -15.34 -60.26 50.39
C LEU A 113 -14.35 -61.31 49.77
N VAL A 114 -13.81 -60.91 48.59
CA VAL A 114 -12.39 -60.92 48.09
C VAL A 114 -11.60 -62.24 47.92
N GLY A 115 -10.96 -62.37 46.73
CA GLY A 115 -9.55 -62.80 46.64
C GLY A 115 -9.11 -63.70 45.48
N GLU A 116 -8.40 -63.14 44.49
CA GLU A 116 -7.37 -63.80 43.63
C GLU A 116 -7.71 -65.10 42.85
N ARG A 117 -6.82 -65.72 42.04
CA ARG A 117 -5.98 -65.23 40.91
C ARG A 117 -5.30 -66.44 40.22
N LEU A 118 -5.02 -66.34 38.90
CA LEU A 118 -4.33 -67.38 38.09
C LEU A 118 -5.13 -68.73 38.02
N SER A 119 -4.86 -69.67 37.11
CA SER A 119 -4.07 -69.70 35.87
C SER A 119 -4.54 -70.89 35.02
N ASP A 120 -4.60 -70.77 33.69
CA ASP A 120 -3.90 -71.74 32.82
C ASP A 120 -3.81 -71.29 31.34
N LEU A 121 -2.98 -71.99 30.56
CA LEU A 121 -2.51 -71.57 29.24
C LEU A 121 -2.83 -72.59 28.13
N LYS A 122 -3.02 -72.07 26.90
CA LYS A 122 -3.18 -72.79 25.61
C LYS A 122 -4.52 -73.49 25.36
N SER A 123 -5.31 -72.90 24.46
CA SER A 123 -5.25 -73.34 23.06
C SER A 123 -5.62 -72.20 22.12
N LEU A 124 -5.08 -72.21 20.89
CA LEU A 124 -5.45 -71.27 19.85
C LEU A 124 -6.63 -71.84 19.06
N CYS A 125 -7.79 -71.19 19.13
CA CYS A 125 -8.86 -71.32 18.15
C CYS A 125 -9.24 -69.91 17.69
N TRP A 126 -8.91 -69.60 16.44
CA TRP A 126 -9.17 -68.29 15.86
C TRP A 126 -10.70 -68.14 15.66
N PRO A 127 -11.38 -67.19 16.31
CA PRO A 127 -12.81 -67.01 16.11
C PRO A 127 -13.06 -66.57 14.67
N TYR A 128 -13.98 -67.23 13.98
CA TYR A 128 -14.33 -66.96 12.59
C TYR A 128 -14.91 -65.53 12.46
N VAL A 129 -14.03 -64.58 12.14
CA VAL A 129 -14.38 -63.16 11.97
C VAL A 129 -15.42 -63.06 10.87
N SER A 130 -16.64 -62.64 11.23
CA SER A 130 -17.73 -62.55 10.25
C SER A 130 -17.32 -61.63 9.09
N ARG A 131 -17.71 -61.98 7.86
CA ARG A 131 -17.35 -61.18 6.67
C ARG A 131 -17.73 -59.70 6.80
N ARG A 132 -18.78 -59.38 7.57
CA ARG A 132 -19.19 -58.01 7.90
C ARG A 132 -18.18 -57.31 8.83
N LEU A 133 -17.70 -57.98 9.89
CA LEU A 133 -16.70 -57.42 10.79
C LEU A 133 -15.35 -57.23 10.08
N LEU A 134 -14.95 -58.18 9.23
CA LEU A 134 -13.74 -58.05 8.40
C LEU A 134 -13.84 -56.86 7.44
N ALA A 135 -14.99 -56.69 6.76
CA ALA A 135 -15.22 -55.54 5.87
C ALA A 135 -15.18 -54.21 6.62
N LEU A 136 -15.78 -54.12 7.82
CA LEU A 136 -15.73 -52.92 8.65
C LEU A 136 -14.30 -52.57 9.10
N LEU A 137 -13.48 -53.56 9.46
CA LEU A 137 -12.07 -53.35 9.80
C LEU A 137 -11.24 -52.89 8.60
N ILE A 138 -11.52 -53.42 7.40
CA ILE A 138 -10.88 -52.95 6.16
C ILE A 138 -11.27 -51.50 5.84
N ILE A 139 -12.57 -51.17 5.93
CA ILE A 139 -13.06 -49.80 5.70
C ILE A 139 -12.42 -48.83 6.72
N LEU A 140 -12.40 -49.17 8.01
CA LEU A 140 -11.78 -48.34 9.04
C LEU A 140 -10.27 -48.20 8.83
N GLY A 141 -9.58 -49.26 8.42
CA GLY A 141 -8.16 -49.23 8.06
C GLY A 141 -7.88 -48.30 6.87
N LEU A 142 -8.68 -48.38 5.80
CA LEU A 142 -8.59 -47.47 4.65
C LEU A 142 -8.89 -46.02 5.04
N LEU A 143 -9.84 -45.78 5.95
CA LEU A 143 -10.18 -44.45 6.44
C LEU A 143 -9.06 -43.85 7.31
N ILE A 144 -8.42 -44.67 8.15
CA ILE A 144 -7.23 -44.28 8.93
C ILE A 144 -6.05 -44.00 7.98
N VAL A 145 -5.81 -44.84 6.97
CA VAL A 145 -4.77 -44.60 5.96
C VAL A 145 -5.06 -43.32 5.16
N LEU A 146 -6.31 -43.06 4.79
CA LEU A 146 -6.70 -41.82 4.13
C LEU A 146 -6.46 -40.59 5.02
N ILE A 147 -6.83 -40.65 6.31
CA ILE A 147 -6.56 -39.59 7.28
C ILE A 147 -5.05 -39.38 7.48
N LEU A 148 -4.25 -40.45 7.49
CA LEU A 148 -2.78 -40.35 7.57
C LEU A 148 -2.17 -39.78 6.28
N VAL A 149 -2.64 -40.18 5.10
CA VAL A 149 -2.16 -39.64 3.81
C VAL A 149 -2.56 -38.17 3.65
N LEU A 150 -3.79 -37.79 4.03
CA LEU A 150 -4.22 -36.39 4.05
C LEU A 150 -3.46 -35.58 5.11
N GLY A 151 -3.28 -36.12 6.32
CA GLY A 151 -2.55 -35.46 7.41
C GLY A 151 -1.06 -35.27 7.11
N ILE A 152 -0.41 -36.26 6.49
CA ILE A 152 0.98 -36.16 6.02
C ILE A 152 1.06 -35.24 4.79
N GLY A 153 0.13 -35.31 3.85
CA GLY A 153 0.07 -34.42 2.68
C GLY A 153 -0.07 -32.95 3.07
N LEU A 154 -1.02 -32.63 3.94
CA LEU A 154 -1.21 -31.29 4.52
C LEU A 154 -0.02 -30.87 5.39
N GLY A 155 0.53 -31.80 6.19
CA GLY A 155 1.70 -31.54 7.05
C GLY A 155 3.01 -31.30 6.28
N VAL A 156 3.16 -31.89 5.09
CA VAL A 156 4.29 -31.63 4.18
C VAL A 156 4.08 -30.32 3.40
N GLY A 157 2.84 -29.98 3.05
CA GLY A 157 2.49 -28.73 2.38
C GLY A 157 2.64 -27.47 3.23
N LEU A 158 2.63 -27.59 4.56
CA LEU A 158 2.71 -26.46 5.50
C LEU A 158 4.07 -26.37 6.23
N LYS A 159 5.17 -26.43 5.49
CA LYS A 159 6.51 -26.04 5.99
C LYS A 159 6.61 -24.51 6.17
N SER A 160 5.95 -23.99 7.21
CA SER A 160 6.23 -22.65 7.72
C SER A 160 7.71 -22.56 8.08
N CYS A 161 8.46 -21.67 7.40
CA CYS A 161 9.92 -21.49 7.58
C CYS A 161 10.26 -20.79 8.91
N SER A 162 9.80 -21.33 10.05
CA SER A 162 9.94 -20.74 11.37
C SER A 162 11.41 -20.45 11.72
N GLY A 163 11.72 -19.17 11.99
CA GLY A 163 13.07 -18.66 12.25
C GLY A 163 13.96 -18.46 11.02
N LYS A 164 13.59 -19.02 9.86
CA LYS A 164 14.36 -18.99 8.60
C LYS A 164 13.89 -17.89 7.64
N PHE A 165 14.63 -17.68 6.54
CA PHE A 165 14.14 -16.96 5.36
C PHE A 165 13.50 -17.96 4.40
N GLN A 166 12.59 -17.50 3.54
CA GLN A 166 11.85 -18.33 2.59
C GLN A 166 11.97 -17.72 1.19
N CYS A 167 12.57 -18.46 0.26
CA CYS A 167 12.60 -18.08 -1.15
C CYS A 167 11.17 -18.08 -1.70
N LEU A 168 10.82 -17.06 -2.48
CA LEU A 168 9.51 -16.90 -3.10
C LEU A 168 9.42 -17.82 -4.33
N SER A 169 10.47 -17.86 -5.13
CA SER A 169 10.63 -18.68 -6.34
C SER A 169 10.55 -20.19 -6.10
N SER A 170 11.18 -20.70 -5.03
CA SER A 170 11.44 -22.14 -4.83
C SER A 170 10.83 -22.74 -3.55
N VAL A 171 10.19 -21.94 -2.70
CA VAL A 171 9.65 -22.36 -1.38
C VAL A 171 10.73 -22.93 -0.43
N GLN A 172 12.01 -22.71 -0.74
CA GLN A 172 13.15 -23.18 0.04
C GLN A 172 13.36 -22.34 1.31
N CYS A 173 13.61 -22.99 2.46
CA CYS A 173 13.89 -22.31 3.73
C CYS A 173 15.41 -22.21 4.01
N ILE A 174 16.05 -21.09 3.68
CA ILE A 174 17.49 -20.84 3.90
C ILE A 174 17.80 -20.25 5.30
N SER A 175 19.08 -20.10 5.62
CA SER A 175 19.53 -19.49 6.88
C SER A 175 19.38 -17.98 6.86
N ARG A 176 18.98 -17.36 7.98
CA ARG A 176 19.04 -15.89 8.14
C ARG A 176 20.46 -15.31 8.02
N ASN A 177 21.49 -16.14 8.11
CA ASN A 177 22.88 -15.72 7.92
C ASN A 177 23.33 -15.75 6.45
N ALA A 178 22.61 -16.42 5.56
CA ALA A 178 22.88 -16.49 4.13
C ALA A 178 22.24 -15.32 3.36
N VAL A 179 21.12 -14.79 3.86
CA VAL A 179 20.52 -13.54 3.34
C VAL A 179 21.52 -12.39 3.46
N CYS A 180 21.86 -11.77 2.32
CA CYS A 180 22.87 -10.73 2.17
C CYS A 180 24.26 -11.16 2.68
N ASP A 181 24.76 -12.30 2.20
CA ASP A 181 26.13 -12.78 2.44
C ASP A 181 27.02 -12.80 1.18
N GLY A 182 26.43 -12.60 0.01
CA GLY A 182 27.09 -12.52 -1.30
C GLY A 182 26.98 -13.77 -2.16
N VAL A 183 26.08 -14.71 -1.80
CA VAL A 183 25.83 -15.96 -2.52
C VAL A 183 24.33 -16.11 -2.81
N GLU A 184 23.98 -16.51 -4.03
CA GLU A 184 22.60 -16.80 -4.44
C GLU A 184 22.17 -18.19 -3.90
N ASP A 185 21.60 -18.22 -2.69
CA ASP A 185 21.06 -19.42 -2.03
C ASP A 185 19.56 -19.60 -2.38
N CYS A 186 18.88 -18.56 -2.90
CA CYS A 186 17.54 -18.62 -3.50
C CYS A 186 17.57 -18.55 -5.05
N GLY A 187 16.49 -19.04 -5.68
CA GLY A 187 16.26 -18.80 -7.11
C GLY A 187 16.07 -17.31 -7.38
N ASP A 188 16.51 -16.85 -8.56
CA ASP A 188 16.54 -15.43 -8.96
C ASP A 188 17.32 -14.49 -8.01
N GLY A 189 18.15 -15.00 -7.10
CA GLY A 189 18.94 -14.19 -6.15
C GLY A 189 18.09 -13.40 -5.14
N GLU A 190 16.87 -13.86 -4.85
CA GLU A 190 15.88 -13.18 -3.99
C GLU A 190 16.38 -12.84 -2.57
N ASP A 191 17.43 -13.53 -2.12
CA ASP A 191 18.11 -13.40 -0.82
C ASP A 191 19.26 -12.37 -0.80
N GLU A 192 19.69 -11.88 -1.97
CA GLU A 192 20.66 -10.79 -2.14
C GLU A 192 20.00 -9.44 -2.51
N LEU A 193 18.67 -9.39 -2.53
CA LEU A 193 17.86 -8.19 -2.80
C LEU A 193 17.37 -7.49 -1.51
N ASN A 194 17.26 -6.16 -1.55
CA ASN A 194 16.91 -5.28 -0.42
C ASN A 194 17.85 -5.47 0.78
N CYS A 195 19.14 -5.64 0.49
CA CYS A 195 20.22 -5.70 1.48
C CYS A 195 20.62 -4.32 2.04
N VAL A 196 20.10 -3.23 1.48
CA VAL A 196 20.40 -1.84 1.83
C VAL A 196 19.09 -1.09 2.05
N ARG A 197 19.01 -0.24 3.08
CA ARG A 197 17.83 0.60 3.36
C ARG A 197 18.19 1.94 4.01
N VAL A 198 17.27 2.91 3.94
CA VAL A 198 17.34 4.15 4.74
C VAL A 198 16.33 4.12 5.89
N SER A 199 16.73 4.51 7.10
CA SER A 199 15.94 4.34 8.33
C SER A 199 15.88 5.62 9.18
N GLY A 200 14.77 5.79 9.90
CA GLY A 200 14.53 6.92 10.81
C GLY A 200 14.34 8.27 10.11
N ARG A 201 14.06 9.30 10.92
CA ARG A 201 13.78 10.68 10.48
C ARG A 201 14.97 11.39 9.81
N SER A 202 16.17 10.80 9.92
CA SER A 202 17.39 11.28 9.26
C SER A 202 17.79 10.43 8.05
N SER A 203 16.99 9.44 7.64
CA SER A 203 17.27 8.54 6.51
C SER A 203 18.67 7.92 6.56
N VAL A 204 19.09 7.46 7.74
CA VAL A 204 20.43 6.86 7.93
C VAL A 204 20.52 5.52 7.22
N LEU A 205 21.64 5.30 6.55
CA LEU A 205 21.89 4.10 5.78
C LEU A 205 22.10 2.91 6.70
N GLN A 206 21.38 1.82 6.43
CA GLN A 206 21.62 0.53 7.05
C GLN A 206 21.88 -0.54 5.97
N VAL A 207 22.77 -1.47 6.28
CA VAL A 207 23.02 -2.68 5.48
C VAL A 207 22.66 -3.91 6.31
N PHE A 208 22.01 -4.90 5.69
CA PHE A 208 21.82 -6.23 6.25
C PHE A 208 23.02 -7.10 5.85
N SER A 209 23.63 -7.80 6.82
CA SER A 209 24.49 -8.95 6.51
C SER A 209 24.63 -9.84 7.73
N ARG A 210 24.75 -11.16 7.54
CA ARG A 210 24.83 -12.15 8.63
C ARG A 210 23.73 -11.93 9.68
N GLY A 211 22.47 -12.00 9.25
CA GLY A 211 21.30 -12.02 10.11
C GLY A 211 20.91 -10.71 10.82
N SER A 212 21.54 -9.56 10.54
CA SER A 212 21.18 -8.30 11.21
C SER A 212 21.46 -7.02 10.41
N TRP A 213 20.57 -6.04 10.56
CA TRP A 213 20.71 -4.66 10.07
C TRP A 213 21.72 -3.87 10.89
N ARG A 214 22.67 -3.18 10.24
CA ARG A 214 23.70 -2.32 10.86
C ARG A 214 23.72 -0.95 10.21
N THR A 215 23.77 0.11 11.01
CA THR A 215 23.87 1.49 10.54
C THR A 215 25.31 1.77 10.09
N VAL A 216 25.47 2.42 8.93
CA VAL A 216 26.76 2.62 8.27
C VAL A 216 27.48 3.86 8.82
N CYS A 217 28.74 3.71 9.23
CA CYS A 217 29.63 4.80 9.65
C CYS A 217 30.07 5.67 8.45
N SER A 218 30.39 6.95 8.67
CA SER A 218 30.98 7.80 7.61
C SER A 218 32.44 7.49 7.29
N GLU A 219 33.10 6.66 8.11
CA GLU A 219 34.46 6.18 7.88
C GLU A 219 34.55 5.30 6.63
N GLY A 220 35.36 5.71 5.66
CA GLY A 220 35.48 5.00 4.40
C GLY A 220 34.23 5.14 3.52
N TRP A 221 33.47 6.23 3.67
CA TRP A 221 32.35 6.57 2.81
C TRP A 221 32.74 7.55 1.70
N ASP A 222 32.23 7.34 0.48
CA ASP A 222 32.43 8.22 -0.67
C ASP A 222 31.19 8.28 -1.59
N SER A 223 31.29 9.03 -2.69
CA SER A 223 30.20 9.16 -3.68
C SER A 223 30.00 7.90 -4.53
N HIS A 224 31.00 7.03 -4.66
CA HIS A 224 30.87 5.77 -5.39
C HIS A 224 30.01 4.78 -4.57
N LEU A 225 30.31 4.60 -3.29
CA LEU A 225 29.46 3.88 -2.35
C LEU A 225 28.06 4.48 -2.25
N GLY A 226 27.93 5.82 -2.36
CA GLY A 226 26.65 6.50 -2.54
C GLY A 226 25.87 6.04 -3.77
N SER A 227 26.51 5.98 -4.94
CA SER A 227 25.88 5.49 -6.18
C SER A 227 25.51 4.01 -6.11
N VAL A 228 26.33 3.17 -5.46
CA VAL A 228 26.02 1.74 -5.26
C VAL A 228 24.84 1.57 -4.32
N ALA A 229 24.82 2.29 -3.18
CA ALA A 229 23.70 2.27 -2.25
C ALA A 229 22.39 2.66 -2.93
N CYS A 230 22.41 3.66 -3.80
CA CYS A 230 21.21 4.10 -4.51
C CYS A 230 20.73 3.11 -5.56
N ARG A 231 21.61 2.45 -6.31
CA ARG A 231 21.22 1.32 -7.18
C ARG A 231 20.57 0.20 -6.38
N GLN A 232 21.14 -0.17 -5.22
CA GLN A 232 20.54 -1.16 -4.30
C GLN A 232 19.25 -0.71 -3.59
N LEU A 233 18.92 0.59 -3.65
CA LEU A 233 17.64 1.14 -3.21
C LEU A 233 16.63 1.28 -4.36
N GLY A 234 17.00 0.86 -5.58
CA GLY A 234 16.17 0.96 -6.78
C GLY A 234 16.20 2.31 -7.51
N TYR A 235 17.24 3.12 -7.29
CA TYR A 235 17.38 4.44 -7.92
C TYR A 235 18.57 4.49 -8.89
N SER A 236 18.30 4.92 -10.12
CA SER A 236 19.27 5.33 -11.14
C SER A 236 20.23 6.44 -10.70
N SER A 237 19.80 7.27 -9.74
CA SER A 237 20.43 8.52 -9.36
C SER A 237 21.02 8.52 -7.94
N TYR A 238 22.05 9.34 -7.72
CA TYR A 238 22.59 9.67 -6.41
C TYR A 238 22.77 11.19 -6.31
N VAL A 239 22.16 11.82 -5.30
CA VAL A 239 22.27 13.28 -5.08
C VAL A 239 23.41 13.62 -4.13
N LYS A 240 23.39 13.05 -2.92
CA LYS A 240 24.40 13.30 -1.89
C LYS A 240 24.32 12.31 -0.73
N SER A 241 25.39 12.29 0.05
CA SER A 241 25.41 11.74 1.40
C SER A 241 25.62 12.86 2.42
N THR A 242 25.13 12.68 3.64
CA THR A 242 25.28 13.63 4.74
C THR A 242 25.72 12.92 6.01
N GLU A 243 26.69 13.50 6.70
CA GLU A 243 27.17 13.03 7.99
C GLU A 243 26.18 13.38 9.12
N VAL A 244 25.78 12.39 9.90
CA VAL A 244 24.81 12.52 11.00
C VAL A 244 25.42 12.00 12.31
N PRO A 245 25.47 12.80 13.40
CA PRO A 245 25.97 12.33 14.69
C PRO A 245 25.11 11.21 15.30
N ILE A 246 25.74 10.16 15.84
CA ILE A 246 25.06 9.03 16.51
C ILE A 246 24.23 9.50 17.74
N SER A 247 24.53 10.67 18.29
CA SER A 247 23.75 11.30 19.37
C SER A 247 22.38 11.83 18.92
N SER A 248 22.18 12.10 17.63
CA SER A 248 20.96 12.72 17.09
C SER A 248 19.94 11.73 16.51
N ILE A 249 20.38 10.54 16.09
CA ILE A 249 19.53 9.49 15.49
C ILE A 249 18.71 8.74 16.56
N GLU A 250 17.66 8.02 16.18
CA GLU A 250 16.82 7.26 17.10
C GLU A 250 17.61 6.13 17.81
N ALA A 251 17.28 5.85 19.07
CA ALA A 251 18.06 4.95 19.93
C ALA A 251 18.24 3.52 19.36
N VAL A 252 17.28 3.04 18.57
CA VAL A 252 17.30 1.73 17.89
C VAL A 252 18.49 1.61 16.91
N TYR A 253 18.91 2.72 16.29
CA TYR A 253 19.91 2.74 15.22
C TYR A 253 21.35 3.01 15.72
N ARG A 254 21.55 3.24 17.03
CA ARG A 254 22.83 3.67 17.61
C ARG A 254 23.84 2.55 17.92
N ASN A 255 23.37 1.32 18.11
CA ASN A 255 24.17 0.27 18.76
C ASN A 255 24.76 -0.80 17.82
N ASN A 256 24.11 -1.08 16.69
CA ASN A 256 24.60 -2.05 15.71
C ASN A 256 25.19 -1.29 14.51
N LEU A 257 26.50 -1.09 14.52
CA LEU A 257 27.22 -0.20 13.61
C LEU A 257 28.18 -0.98 12.71
N VAL A 258 28.49 -0.44 11.53
CA VAL A 258 29.48 -1.02 10.60
C VAL A 258 30.20 0.07 9.82
N ALA A 259 31.51 -0.07 9.62
CA ALA A 259 32.29 0.73 8.66
C ALA A 259 32.59 -0.13 7.42
N LEU A 260 32.64 0.49 6.25
CA LEU A 260 32.89 -0.19 4.97
C LEU A 260 34.36 -0.10 4.59
N ASN A 261 34.84 -1.04 3.77
CA ASN A 261 36.24 -1.11 3.34
C ASN A 261 36.38 -0.84 1.84
N ILE A 262 36.72 0.39 1.47
CA ILE A 262 36.93 0.79 0.06
C ILE A 262 38.03 -0.04 -0.61
N ASN A 263 39.06 -0.49 0.14
CA ASN A 263 40.22 -1.20 -0.41
C ASN A 263 39.92 -2.61 -0.97
N GLN A 264 38.65 -3.04 -0.97
CA GLN A 264 38.18 -4.27 -1.65
C GLN A 264 37.21 -4.00 -2.82
N THR A 265 36.87 -2.74 -3.12
CA THR A 265 35.94 -2.33 -4.21
C THR A 265 36.56 -2.40 -5.61
N GLY A 266 37.52 -3.31 -5.83
CA GLY A 266 38.37 -3.34 -7.01
C GLY A 266 37.63 -3.65 -8.32
N LEU A 267 37.14 -2.59 -8.97
CA LEU A 267 36.67 -2.52 -10.36
C LEU A 267 35.88 -3.76 -10.82
N LYS A 268 34.75 -3.99 -10.16
CA LYS A 268 33.68 -4.87 -10.64
C LYS A 268 32.38 -4.07 -10.65
N ASP A 269 31.73 -3.97 -11.80
CA ASP A 269 30.57 -3.09 -12.01
C ASP A 269 29.36 -3.47 -11.14
N ASN A 270 29.28 -4.76 -10.78
CA ASN A 270 28.26 -5.38 -9.92
C ASN A 270 28.75 -5.53 -8.45
N PHE A 271 29.53 -4.57 -7.94
CA PHE A 271 29.83 -4.50 -6.51
C PHE A 271 28.56 -4.15 -5.70
N LYS A 272 28.19 -5.01 -4.74
CA LYS A 272 27.10 -4.81 -3.76
C LYS A 272 27.69 -4.53 -2.36
N ILE A 273 27.08 -3.64 -1.59
CA ILE A 273 27.64 -3.12 -0.31
C ILE A 273 27.80 -4.20 0.75
N GLN A 274 26.88 -5.17 0.85
CA GLN A 274 26.97 -6.25 1.84
C GLN A 274 28.30 -7.02 1.75
N ASN A 275 28.89 -7.14 0.56
CA ASN A 275 30.15 -7.86 0.32
C ASN A 275 31.38 -7.15 0.92
N SER A 276 31.28 -5.84 1.21
CA SER A 276 32.33 -5.07 1.91
C SER A 276 32.19 -5.02 3.43
N SER A 277 31.16 -5.65 4.01
CA SER A 277 30.79 -5.52 5.43
C SER A 277 31.68 -6.32 6.40
N TYR A 278 33.00 -6.15 6.34
CA TYR A 278 33.95 -6.91 7.16
C TYR A 278 33.92 -6.48 8.64
N LEU A 279 33.10 -7.19 9.42
CA LEU A 279 32.82 -7.05 10.86
C LEU A 279 34.07 -6.92 11.77
N ARG A 280 34.63 -5.72 11.93
CA ARG A 280 35.62 -5.41 12.97
C ARG A 280 35.53 -4.06 13.70
N LYS A 281 34.47 -3.25 13.48
CA LYS A 281 34.16 -2.09 14.34
C LYS A 281 32.74 -2.20 14.89
N THR A 282 32.62 -2.36 16.20
CA THR A 282 31.34 -2.26 16.95
C THR A 282 30.93 -0.82 17.25
N ARG A 283 31.77 0.16 16.89
CA ARG A 283 31.56 1.61 17.04
C ARG A 283 32.24 2.35 15.90
N CYS A 284 31.58 3.37 15.35
CA CYS A 284 32.26 4.37 14.53
C CYS A 284 33.25 5.12 15.43
N SER A 285 34.53 5.13 15.06
CA SER A 285 35.58 5.94 15.67
C SER A 285 35.35 7.44 15.48
N SER A 286 34.64 7.86 14.43
CA SER A 286 34.20 9.25 14.20
C SER A 286 33.05 9.70 15.10
N GLY A 287 32.25 8.76 15.64
CA GLY A 287 30.97 9.07 16.28
C GLY A 287 29.84 9.45 15.29
N ILE A 288 30.06 9.28 13.99
CA ILE A 288 29.21 9.76 12.90
C ILE A 288 28.77 8.58 12.00
N VAL A 289 27.52 8.62 11.56
CA VAL A 289 26.93 7.70 10.58
C VAL A 289 26.51 8.43 9.30
N THR A 290 26.38 7.68 8.22
CA THR A 290 25.98 8.17 6.90
C THR A 290 24.46 8.15 6.76
N ALA A 291 23.89 9.26 6.30
CA ALA A 291 22.59 9.28 5.62
C ALA A 291 22.79 9.49 4.11
N VAL A 292 21.91 8.92 3.28
CA VAL A 292 22.02 8.94 1.81
C VAL A 292 20.74 9.47 1.20
N LYS A 293 20.86 10.35 0.20
CA LYS A 293 19.77 10.86 -0.62
C LYS A 293 20.00 10.52 -2.09
N CYS A 294 19.17 9.64 -2.63
CA CYS A 294 19.27 9.16 -4.00
C CYS A 294 18.58 10.07 -5.02
N ILE A 295 17.50 10.73 -4.63
CA ILE A 295 16.68 11.58 -5.49
C ILE A 295 16.23 12.84 -4.74
N GLU A 296 16.05 13.96 -5.46
CA GLU A 296 15.37 15.14 -4.93
C GLU A 296 13.85 14.95 -5.09
N CYS A 297 13.15 14.76 -3.98
CA CYS A 297 11.73 14.39 -3.92
C CYS A 297 10.95 15.24 -2.90
N GLY A 298 9.62 15.13 -2.93
CA GLY A 298 8.74 15.68 -1.90
C GLY A 298 8.68 17.20 -1.86
N SER A 299 9.00 17.87 -2.97
CA SER A 299 8.93 19.32 -3.13
C SER A 299 7.76 19.71 -4.05
N ARG A 300 7.22 20.93 -3.86
CA ARG A 300 6.17 21.51 -4.73
C ARG A 300 6.72 22.76 -5.44
N PRO A 301 7.69 22.61 -6.36
CA PRO A 301 8.53 23.72 -6.87
C PRO A 301 7.77 24.85 -7.59
N GLY A 302 6.63 24.55 -8.23
CA GLY A 302 5.72 25.56 -8.79
C GLY A 302 4.98 26.43 -7.76
N VAL A 303 4.90 26.03 -6.48
CA VAL A 303 4.21 26.78 -5.42
C VAL A 303 5.11 27.88 -4.86
N ARG A 304 5.37 28.90 -5.67
CA ARG A 304 6.17 30.09 -5.29
C ARG A 304 5.25 31.26 -4.93
N SER A 305 5.48 31.89 -3.77
CA SER A 305 4.74 33.06 -3.30
C SER A 305 5.12 34.33 -4.09
N ARG A 306 4.59 34.47 -5.32
CA ARG A 306 5.04 35.51 -6.27
C ARG A 306 4.24 36.81 -6.29
N ILE A 307 3.17 36.95 -5.49
CA ILE A 307 2.36 38.18 -5.41
C ILE A 307 2.11 38.57 -3.95
N VAL A 308 2.45 39.81 -3.60
CA VAL A 308 2.02 40.47 -2.36
C VAL A 308 0.63 41.06 -2.60
N GLY A 309 -0.36 40.71 -1.78
CA GLY A 309 -1.75 41.22 -1.89
C GLY A 309 -2.67 40.47 -2.87
N GLY A 310 -2.18 39.46 -3.58
CA GLY A 310 -2.99 38.61 -4.47
C GLY A 310 -3.36 37.27 -3.85
N ASN A 311 -4.63 36.85 -3.97
CA ASN A 311 -5.07 35.53 -3.50
C ASN A 311 -4.81 34.46 -4.57
N VAL A 312 -3.59 33.89 -4.54
CA VAL A 312 -3.22 32.74 -5.37
C VAL A 312 -3.99 31.50 -4.92
N SER A 313 -4.40 30.62 -5.84
CA SER A 313 -4.94 29.31 -5.51
C SER A 313 -3.83 28.38 -4.99
N ARG A 314 -3.56 28.48 -3.68
CA ARG A 314 -2.39 27.86 -3.01
C ARG A 314 -2.37 26.32 -2.97
N SER A 315 -3.36 25.63 -3.55
CA SER A 315 -3.62 24.20 -3.30
C SER A 315 -3.35 23.26 -4.48
N GLU A 316 -3.54 23.68 -5.74
CA GLU A 316 -3.76 22.74 -6.87
C GLU A 316 -2.51 22.01 -7.40
N LEU A 317 -1.31 22.59 -7.33
CA LEU A 317 -0.12 22.01 -7.98
C LEU A 317 0.44 20.79 -7.23
N VAL A 318 0.11 19.58 -7.68
CA VAL A 318 0.58 18.31 -7.09
C VAL A 318 1.49 17.58 -8.10
N PRO A 319 2.81 17.87 -8.12
CA PRO A 319 3.67 17.53 -9.25
C PRO A 319 4.05 16.05 -9.35
N TRP A 320 3.73 15.25 -8.34
CA TRP A 320 3.88 13.79 -8.35
C TRP A 320 2.62 13.06 -8.80
N GLN A 321 1.50 13.76 -8.99
CA GLN A 321 0.26 13.16 -9.48
C GLN A 321 0.44 12.70 -10.94
N VAL A 322 -0.02 11.49 -11.24
CA VAL A 322 -0.26 11.06 -12.63
C VAL A 322 -1.67 10.52 -12.83
N SER A 323 -2.13 10.60 -14.08
CA SER A 323 -3.35 9.96 -14.58
C SER A 323 -2.93 8.73 -15.38
N LEU A 324 -3.38 7.54 -14.97
CA LEU A 324 -3.18 6.29 -15.71
C LEU A 324 -4.40 6.07 -16.61
N HIS A 325 -4.14 5.94 -17.90
CA HIS A 325 -5.14 5.67 -18.92
C HIS A 325 -5.04 4.23 -19.41
N TYR A 326 -6.16 3.52 -19.44
CA TYR A 326 -6.31 2.24 -20.15
C TYR A 326 -7.10 2.50 -21.44
N GLN A 327 -6.58 2.07 -22.60
CA GLN A 327 -7.20 2.27 -23.91
C GLN A 327 -7.60 3.74 -24.22
N ASN A 328 -6.81 4.71 -23.72
CA ASN A 328 -7.03 6.16 -23.81
C ASN A 328 -8.21 6.71 -22.96
N GLN A 329 -8.64 5.98 -21.93
CA GLN A 329 -9.59 6.45 -20.93
C GLN A 329 -8.93 6.46 -19.55
N HIS A 330 -9.13 7.52 -18.76
CA HIS A 330 -8.67 7.57 -17.37
C HIS A 330 -9.34 6.46 -16.55
N LEU A 331 -8.54 5.69 -15.81
CA LEU A 331 -9.02 4.61 -14.96
C LEU A 331 -8.55 4.72 -13.51
N CYS A 332 -7.32 5.20 -13.29
CA CYS A 332 -6.72 5.32 -11.97
C CYS A 332 -5.75 6.50 -11.86
N GLY A 333 -5.51 6.95 -10.64
CA GLY A 333 -4.38 7.81 -10.26
C GLY A 333 -3.09 7.03 -9.99
N GLY A 334 -2.00 7.77 -9.83
CA GLY A 334 -0.70 7.24 -9.43
C GLY A 334 0.23 8.31 -8.90
N SER A 335 1.38 7.87 -8.38
CA SER A 335 2.40 8.72 -7.76
C SER A 335 3.77 8.51 -8.42
N ILE A 336 4.41 9.58 -8.89
CA ILE A 336 5.81 9.54 -9.35
C ILE A 336 6.72 9.32 -8.14
N ILE A 337 7.49 8.23 -8.12
CA ILE A 337 8.47 7.93 -7.06
C ILE A 337 9.92 7.97 -7.55
N SER A 338 10.16 7.87 -8.86
CA SER A 338 11.46 8.15 -9.48
C SER A 338 11.32 8.62 -10.94
N GLU A 339 12.44 8.79 -11.64
CA GLU A 339 12.48 9.15 -13.07
C GLU A 339 11.70 8.16 -13.95
N ARG A 340 11.70 6.86 -13.60
CA ARG A 340 11.01 5.80 -14.37
C ARG A 340 9.89 5.12 -13.62
N TRP A 341 9.81 5.27 -12.31
CA TRP A 341 8.89 4.49 -11.47
C TRP A 341 7.67 5.30 -11.02
N ILE A 342 6.50 4.79 -11.40
CA ILE A 342 5.18 5.22 -10.95
C ILE A 342 4.63 4.16 -9.99
N LEU A 343 4.04 4.58 -8.87
CA LEU A 343 3.34 3.74 -7.91
C LEU A 343 1.82 3.93 -8.06
N THR A 344 1.07 2.83 -8.07
CA THR A 344 -0.40 2.81 -8.17
C THR A 344 -0.99 1.60 -7.40
N ALA A 345 -2.29 1.36 -7.49
CA ALA A 345 -2.96 0.22 -6.85
C ALA A 345 -2.91 -1.04 -7.74
N ALA A 346 -2.86 -2.23 -7.13
CA ALA A 346 -2.88 -3.50 -7.87
C ALA A 346 -4.19 -3.69 -8.64
N HIS A 347 -5.34 -3.32 -8.05
CA HIS A 347 -6.65 -3.52 -8.67
C HIS A 347 -6.84 -2.74 -9.98
N CYS A 348 -6.06 -1.67 -10.21
CA CYS A 348 -6.06 -0.92 -11.46
C CYS A 348 -5.52 -1.75 -12.64
N VAL A 349 -4.54 -2.63 -12.38
CA VAL A 349 -3.76 -3.34 -13.40
C VAL A 349 -3.92 -4.86 -13.36
N TYR A 350 -4.58 -5.41 -12.34
CA TYR A 350 -4.78 -6.85 -12.19
C TYR A 350 -5.63 -7.42 -13.35
N HIS A 351 -5.08 -8.41 -14.07
CA HIS A 351 -5.59 -8.92 -15.36
C HIS A 351 -5.62 -7.91 -16.53
N PHE A 352 -5.10 -6.70 -16.35
CA PHE A 352 -4.98 -5.66 -17.39
C PHE A 352 -3.51 -5.28 -17.65
N ASP A 353 -2.56 -6.12 -17.25
CA ASP A 353 -1.12 -5.83 -17.11
C ASP A 353 -0.32 -5.74 -18.44
N GLN A 354 -0.99 -5.62 -19.58
CA GLN A 354 -0.36 -5.47 -20.90
C GLN A 354 0.13 -4.03 -21.14
N PRO A 355 1.44 -3.73 -21.14
CA PRO A 355 1.93 -2.33 -21.13
C PRO A 355 1.55 -1.50 -22.38
N LEU A 356 1.27 -2.17 -23.50
CA LEU A 356 0.87 -1.53 -24.78
C LEU A 356 -0.54 -0.94 -24.77
N LEU A 357 -1.40 -1.32 -23.81
CA LEU A 357 -2.76 -0.81 -23.67
C LEU A 357 -2.86 0.39 -22.71
N TRP A 358 -1.75 0.79 -22.10
CA TRP A 358 -1.70 1.84 -21.09
C TRP A 358 -0.92 3.08 -21.56
N GLY A 359 -1.30 4.22 -21.00
CA GLY A 359 -0.55 5.46 -21.05
C GLY A 359 -0.50 6.14 -19.68
N VAL A 360 0.61 6.80 -19.36
CA VAL A 360 0.74 7.64 -18.16
C VAL A 360 0.80 9.11 -18.58
N TYR A 361 0.00 9.96 -17.95
CA TYR A 361 0.06 11.42 -18.10
C TYR A 361 0.55 12.06 -16.80
N ALA A 362 1.55 12.95 -16.92
CA ALA A 362 2.19 13.67 -15.81
C ALA A 362 2.19 15.18 -16.06
N GLY A 363 2.10 15.98 -15.00
CA GLY A 363 2.14 17.45 -15.10
C GLY A 363 0.90 18.10 -15.72
N ILE A 364 -0.18 17.33 -15.93
CA ILE A 364 -1.48 17.82 -16.39
C ILE A 364 -2.37 18.27 -15.22
N THR A 365 -3.25 19.23 -15.48
CA THR A 365 -4.35 19.60 -14.57
C THR A 365 -5.68 19.07 -15.11
N ASP A 366 -5.93 19.24 -16.41
CA ASP A 366 -7.12 18.71 -17.07
C ASP A 366 -6.79 17.43 -17.86
N GLN A 367 -7.73 16.48 -17.89
CA GLN A 367 -7.61 15.25 -18.66
C GLN A 367 -7.52 15.57 -20.17
N PRO A 368 -6.64 14.87 -20.92
CA PRO A 368 -6.37 15.20 -22.30
C PRO A 368 -7.53 14.80 -23.22
N LEU A 369 -7.96 15.73 -24.09
CA LEU A 369 -9.03 15.50 -25.07
C LEU A 369 -8.69 14.47 -26.17
N SER A 370 -7.46 13.93 -26.19
CA SER A 370 -7.03 12.85 -27.10
C SER A 370 -5.80 12.12 -26.54
N GLY A 371 -5.52 10.92 -27.07
CA GLY A 371 -4.38 10.07 -26.68
C GLY A 371 -2.97 10.67 -26.92
N SER A 372 -2.85 11.91 -27.40
CA SER A 372 -1.56 12.58 -27.62
C SER A 372 -0.85 12.89 -26.31
N GLY A 373 0.44 12.56 -26.21
CA GLY A 373 1.28 12.91 -25.04
C GLY A 373 1.34 11.86 -23.94
N ALA A 374 0.67 10.71 -24.10
CA ALA A 374 0.81 9.58 -23.19
C ALA A 374 2.26 9.07 -23.15
N LEU A 375 2.81 8.90 -21.93
CA LEU A 375 4.09 8.24 -21.71
C LEU A 375 3.89 6.73 -21.81
N SER A 376 4.69 6.07 -22.66
CA SER A 376 4.62 4.62 -22.86
C SER A 376 5.29 3.83 -21.73
N LEU A 377 4.67 2.73 -21.34
CA LEU A 377 5.17 1.82 -20.32
C LEU A 377 6.17 0.82 -20.91
N GLU A 378 7.12 0.39 -20.07
CA GLU A 378 8.04 -0.72 -20.30
C GLU A 378 7.49 -1.99 -19.63
N LYS A 379 7.02 -1.87 -18.39
CA LYS A 379 6.59 -3.00 -17.55
C LYS A 379 5.53 -2.57 -16.53
N ILE A 380 4.66 -3.51 -16.19
CA ILE A 380 3.68 -3.41 -15.10
C ILE A 380 3.98 -4.55 -14.11
N ILE A 381 4.00 -4.25 -12.82
CA ILE A 381 4.31 -5.22 -11.75
C ILE A 381 3.32 -4.99 -10.59
N TYR A 382 2.39 -5.92 -10.35
CA TYR A 382 1.53 -5.90 -9.17
C TYR A 382 1.98 -6.93 -8.13
N HIS A 383 1.63 -6.72 -6.86
CA HIS A 383 2.03 -7.63 -5.79
C HIS A 383 1.39 -9.03 -5.95
N ALA A 384 2.18 -10.10 -6.01
CA ALA A 384 1.72 -11.46 -6.34
C ALA A 384 0.65 -12.04 -5.38
N ASN A 385 0.68 -11.62 -4.11
CA ASN A 385 -0.33 -11.99 -3.10
C ASN A 385 -1.64 -11.17 -3.19
N TYR A 386 -1.76 -10.20 -4.10
CA TYR A 386 -3.01 -9.46 -4.29
C TYR A 386 -4.15 -10.37 -4.75
N ARG A 387 -5.36 -10.14 -4.22
CA ARG A 387 -6.58 -10.88 -4.56
C ARG A 387 -7.74 -9.89 -4.73
N PRO A 388 -8.56 -10.01 -5.79
CA PRO A 388 -9.77 -9.20 -5.94
C PRO A 388 -10.69 -9.31 -4.72
N GLY A 389 -11.18 -8.16 -4.24
CA GLY A 389 -12.01 -8.08 -3.02
C GLY A 389 -11.23 -8.03 -1.71
N GLU A 390 -9.91 -8.27 -1.69
CA GLU A 390 -9.07 -8.04 -0.51
C GLU A 390 -8.43 -6.64 -0.52
N PHE A 391 -8.30 -6.03 0.66
CA PHE A 391 -7.62 -4.74 0.83
C PHE A 391 -6.10 -4.88 1.03
N SER A 392 -5.62 -6.08 1.39
CA SER A 392 -4.20 -6.36 1.59
C SER A 392 -3.47 -6.46 0.25
N TYR A 393 -2.18 -6.11 0.23
CA TYR A 393 -1.31 -6.20 -0.96
C TYR A 393 -1.79 -5.42 -2.21
N ASN A 394 -2.75 -4.49 -2.09
CA ASN A 394 -3.27 -3.73 -3.22
C ASN A 394 -2.29 -2.63 -3.70
N ILE A 395 -1.14 -3.03 -4.26
CA ILE A 395 -0.12 -2.13 -4.77
C ILE A 395 0.54 -2.66 -6.04
N ALA A 396 0.86 -1.73 -6.94
CA ALA A 396 1.57 -1.98 -8.19
C ALA A 396 2.60 -0.89 -8.48
N LEU A 397 3.60 -1.27 -9.27
CA LEU A 397 4.58 -0.41 -9.88
C LEU A 397 4.44 -0.44 -11.41
N VAL A 398 4.62 0.72 -12.02
CA VAL A 398 4.61 0.93 -13.45
C VAL A 398 5.97 1.53 -13.83
N LYS A 399 6.68 0.85 -14.73
CA LYS A 399 7.99 1.25 -15.25
C LYS A 399 7.79 2.00 -16.58
N LEU A 400 8.28 3.22 -16.68
CA LEU A 400 8.23 4.03 -17.89
C LEU A 400 9.40 3.70 -18.82
N LYS A 401 9.11 3.60 -20.12
CA LYS A 401 10.08 3.25 -21.18
C LYS A 401 11.16 4.32 -21.38
N LEU A 402 10.82 5.57 -21.06
CA LEU A 402 11.73 6.72 -21.05
C LEU A 402 11.63 7.44 -19.70
N PRO A 403 12.74 8.00 -19.17
CA PRO A 403 12.73 8.73 -17.93
C PRO A 403 12.00 10.08 -18.05
N LEU A 404 11.32 10.46 -16.98
CA LEU A 404 10.67 11.76 -16.78
C LEU A 404 11.72 12.88 -16.69
N SER A 405 11.42 14.02 -17.32
CA SER A 405 12.21 15.25 -17.17
C SER A 405 11.58 16.15 -16.11
N PHE A 406 12.10 16.11 -14.88
CA PHE A 406 11.54 16.86 -13.75
C PHE A 406 11.59 18.39 -13.94
N ASN A 407 10.55 19.07 -13.47
CA ASN A 407 10.31 20.50 -13.65
C ASN A 407 9.32 21.03 -12.59
N ASP A 408 8.86 22.29 -12.71
CA ASP A 408 7.94 22.91 -11.73
C ASP A 408 6.56 22.19 -11.61
N GLN A 409 6.16 21.38 -12.61
CA GLN A 409 4.90 20.62 -12.68
C GLN A 409 5.07 19.08 -12.59
N VAL A 410 6.29 18.55 -12.75
CA VAL A 410 6.57 17.09 -12.74
C VAL A 410 7.74 16.83 -11.79
N ALA A 411 7.50 16.21 -10.63
CA ALA A 411 8.52 15.94 -9.62
C ALA A 411 8.11 14.74 -8.74
N PRO A 412 9.06 13.93 -8.23
CA PRO A 412 8.73 12.75 -7.45
C PRO A 412 8.31 13.10 -6.01
N ILE A 413 7.41 12.31 -5.42
CA ILE A 413 7.15 12.32 -3.98
C ILE A 413 8.15 11.40 -3.25
N CYS A 414 8.51 11.72 -2.02
CA CYS A 414 9.41 10.84 -1.25
C CYS A 414 8.66 9.60 -0.75
N LEU A 415 9.33 8.45 -0.78
CA LEU A 415 8.93 7.27 0.00
C LEU A 415 9.35 7.46 1.47
N PRO A 416 8.61 6.88 2.44
CA PRO A 416 8.96 6.95 3.86
C PRO A 416 10.25 6.18 4.16
N SER A 417 10.98 6.60 5.19
CA SER A 417 12.12 5.85 5.72
C SER A 417 11.66 4.71 6.65
N TYR A 418 12.43 3.62 6.76
CA TYR A 418 12.04 2.53 7.66
C TYR A 418 11.96 2.99 9.12
N GLY A 419 10.83 2.71 9.77
CA GLY A 419 10.54 3.17 11.13
C GLY A 419 10.16 4.66 11.25
N GLU A 420 9.93 5.36 10.12
CA GLU A 420 9.25 6.65 10.12
C GLU A 420 7.76 6.46 10.47
N SER A 421 7.18 7.41 11.21
CA SER A 421 5.82 7.33 11.73
C SER A 421 5.11 8.68 11.62
N PHE A 422 3.87 8.64 11.11
CA PHE A 422 2.99 9.80 10.94
C PHE A 422 2.00 9.88 12.11
N GLU A 423 1.51 11.08 12.42
CA GLU A 423 0.75 11.32 13.65
C GLU A 423 -0.76 11.12 13.47
N ASP A 424 -1.43 10.54 14.48
CA ASP A 424 -2.89 10.37 14.49
C ASP A 424 -3.57 11.74 14.35
N GLY A 425 -4.38 11.93 13.30
CA GLY A 425 -5.02 13.22 12.99
C GLY A 425 -4.16 14.19 12.16
N GLN A 426 -2.93 13.83 11.76
CA GLN A 426 -2.13 14.63 10.82
C GLN A 426 -2.89 14.85 9.51
N MET A 427 -2.98 16.10 9.05
CA MET A 427 -3.60 16.44 7.78
C MET A 427 -2.68 16.06 6.63
N CYS A 428 -3.22 15.31 5.67
CA CYS A 428 -2.51 14.88 4.47
C CYS A 428 -3.32 15.24 3.23
N LEU A 429 -2.61 15.51 2.13
CA LEU A 429 -3.17 15.90 0.85
C LEU A 429 -3.50 14.65 0.02
N ILE A 430 -4.75 14.56 -0.42
CA ILE A 430 -5.17 13.67 -1.51
C ILE A 430 -5.36 14.48 -2.79
N SER A 431 -5.19 13.83 -3.93
CA SER A 431 -5.44 14.41 -5.25
C SER A 431 -5.77 13.35 -6.28
N GLY A 432 -6.52 13.75 -7.32
CA GLY A 432 -6.91 12.89 -8.42
C GLY A 432 -8.03 13.48 -9.27
N TRP A 433 -8.51 12.66 -10.19
CA TRP A 433 -9.59 12.96 -11.13
C TRP A 433 -10.81 12.07 -10.88
N GLY A 434 -10.94 11.51 -9.67
CA GLY A 434 -12.11 10.73 -9.30
C GLY A 434 -13.40 11.54 -9.35
N ALA A 435 -14.52 10.83 -9.27
CA ALA A 435 -15.84 11.45 -9.23
C ALA A 435 -15.99 12.37 -8.01
N THR A 436 -16.71 13.48 -8.17
CA THR A 436 -16.96 14.44 -7.08
C THR A 436 -18.13 14.04 -6.17
N GLU A 437 -18.85 12.98 -6.53
CA GLU A 437 -20.02 12.45 -5.82
C GLU A 437 -20.13 10.92 -6.00
N ASP A 438 -20.82 10.25 -5.06
CA ASP A 438 -20.98 8.79 -5.05
C ASP A 438 -21.66 8.27 -6.33
N GLY A 439 -20.91 7.51 -7.14
CA GLY A 439 -21.41 6.95 -8.40
C GLY A 439 -21.46 7.95 -9.57
N GLY A 440 -20.86 9.13 -9.42
CA GLY A 440 -20.65 10.07 -10.53
C GLY A 440 -19.55 9.63 -11.50
N GLU A 441 -19.40 10.39 -12.59
CA GLU A 441 -18.32 10.22 -13.57
C GLU A 441 -17.01 10.86 -13.10
N ALA A 442 -15.88 10.40 -13.65
CA ALA A 442 -14.55 10.95 -13.35
C ALA A 442 -14.44 12.42 -13.78
N SER A 443 -13.80 13.26 -12.95
CA SER A 443 -13.62 14.68 -13.23
C SER A 443 -12.64 14.94 -14.37
N VAL A 444 -12.95 15.92 -15.22
CA VAL A 444 -12.00 16.41 -16.23
C VAL A 444 -10.83 17.14 -15.56
N SER A 445 -11.06 17.90 -14.49
CA SER A 445 -10.03 18.71 -13.82
C SER A 445 -9.52 18.04 -12.53
N LEU A 446 -8.24 18.24 -12.23
CA LEU A 446 -7.55 17.70 -11.05
C LEU A 446 -8.07 18.37 -9.77
N HIS A 447 -8.64 17.56 -8.87
CA HIS A 447 -9.05 18.03 -7.55
C HIS A 447 -7.98 17.73 -6.49
N THR A 448 -7.97 18.52 -5.43
CA THR A 448 -7.12 18.31 -4.25
C THR A 448 -7.92 18.55 -2.98
N ALA A 449 -7.69 17.74 -1.94
CA ALA A 449 -8.30 17.94 -0.64
C ALA A 449 -7.36 17.54 0.50
N GLN A 450 -7.54 18.13 1.67
CA GLN A 450 -6.81 17.74 2.88
C GLN A 450 -7.72 16.94 3.82
N ILE A 451 -7.25 15.76 4.23
CA ILE A 451 -7.98 14.84 5.12
C ILE A 451 -7.07 14.36 6.27
N PRO A 452 -7.60 14.12 7.47
CA PRO A 452 -6.80 13.66 8.60
C PRO A 452 -6.54 12.15 8.52
N LEU A 453 -5.33 11.72 8.90
CA LEU A 453 -5.05 10.32 9.19
C LEU A 453 -5.90 9.81 10.36
N ARG A 454 -6.47 8.61 10.22
CA ARG A 454 -7.18 7.91 11.30
C ARG A 454 -6.21 6.98 12.03
N SER A 455 -6.40 6.83 13.34
CA SER A 455 -5.53 5.98 14.16
C SER A 455 -5.51 4.55 13.65
N SER A 456 -4.36 3.87 13.69
CA SER A 456 -4.30 2.45 13.31
C SER A 456 -5.18 1.57 14.22
N ARG A 457 -5.56 2.06 15.41
CA ARG A 457 -6.54 1.42 16.30
C ARG A 457 -7.95 1.48 15.69
N ASP A 458 -8.34 2.62 15.12
CA ASP A 458 -9.64 2.78 14.47
C ASP A 458 -9.70 2.03 13.14
N CYS A 459 -8.63 2.02 12.36
CA CYS A 459 -8.55 1.18 11.17
C CYS A 459 -8.73 -0.31 11.48
N ARG A 460 -8.06 -0.84 12.52
CA ARG A 460 -8.24 -2.24 12.94
C ARG A 460 -9.65 -2.57 13.47
N ARG A 461 -10.43 -1.57 13.93
CA ARG A 461 -11.85 -1.77 14.28
C ARG A 461 -12.74 -2.00 13.06
N LEU A 462 -12.29 -1.59 11.87
CA LEU A 462 -12.93 -1.85 10.57
C LEU A 462 -12.47 -3.19 9.95
N GLY A 463 -11.76 -4.05 10.70
CA GLY A 463 -11.23 -5.33 10.21
C GLY A 463 -9.94 -5.23 9.39
N LEU A 464 -9.35 -4.05 9.28
CA LEU A 464 -8.20 -3.78 8.40
C LEU A 464 -6.86 -4.28 8.97
N THR A 465 -5.94 -4.65 8.08
CA THR A 465 -4.62 -5.22 8.39
C THR A 465 -3.54 -4.14 8.58
N SER A 466 -2.28 -4.53 8.84
CA SER A 466 -1.17 -3.56 8.87
C SER A 466 -0.91 -2.91 7.51
N TRP A 467 -1.16 -3.66 6.41
CA TRP A 467 -1.08 -3.19 5.02
C TRP A 467 -2.07 -2.07 4.67
N ASN A 468 -2.93 -1.65 5.61
CA ASN A 468 -3.98 -0.69 5.40
C ASN A 468 -3.89 0.47 6.40
N ILE A 469 -4.02 1.69 5.89
CA ILE A 469 -4.27 2.89 6.68
C ILE A 469 -5.57 3.54 6.21
N CYS A 470 -6.14 4.41 7.02
CA CYS A 470 -7.37 5.13 6.69
C CYS A 470 -7.18 6.63 6.90
N ALA A 471 -7.85 7.42 6.06
CA ALA A 471 -7.90 8.86 6.20
C ALA A 471 -9.30 9.39 5.86
N GLY A 472 -9.66 10.55 6.41
CA GLY A 472 -10.99 11.14 6.24
C GLY A 472 -11.60 11.61 7.56
N PHE A 473 -12.56 12.53 7.48
CA PHE A 473 -13.22 13.10 8.64
C PHE A 473 -14.30 12.14 9.18
N SER A 474 -14.37 11.95 10.51
CA SER A 474 -15.45 11.15 11.13
C SER A 474 -16.85 11.68 10.82
N GLN A 475 -16.95 12.99 10.52
CA GLN A 475 -18.21 13.69 10.21
C GLN A 475 -18.60 13.62 8.73
N GLY A 476 -17.73 13.04 7.88
CA GLY A 476 -17.83 13.15 6.44
C GLY A 476 -17.28 14.48 5.90
N GLY A 477 -17.37 14.69 4.59
CA GLY A 477 -16.77 15.80 3.87
C GLY A 477 -15.90 15.30 2.74
N ALA A 478 -14.66 15.79 2.62
CA ALA A 478 -13.74 15.33 1.58
C ALA A 478 -13.22 13.90 1.82
N GLY A 479 -13.01 13.17 0.72
CA GLY A 479 -12.41 11.84 0.64
C GLY A 479 -12.08 11.49 -0.82
N THR A 480 -11.44 10.36 -1.06
CA THR A 480 -11.21 9.82 -2.43
C THR A 480 -12.41 9.04 -2.94
N CYS A 481 -12.65 9.08 -4.25
CA CYS A 481 -13.78 8.46 -4.93
C CYS A 481 -13.36 7.53 -6.09
N GLN A 482 -14.31 6.97 -6.84
CA GLN A 482 -14.00 6.15 -8.03
C GLN A 482 -13.17 6.97 -9.04
N GLY A 483 -12.03 6.42 -9.49
CA GLY A 483 -11.03 7.09 -10.35
C GLY A 483 -9.79 7.59 -9.58
N ASP A 484 -9.90 7.91 -8.29
CA ASP A 484 -8.73 8.32 -7.47
C ASP A 484 -7.82 7.14 -7.09
N SER A 485 -8.27 5.89 -7.30
CA SER A 485 -7.54 4.66 -6.98
C SER A 485 -6.08 4.69 -7.45
N GLY A 486 -5.15 4.25 -6.60
CA GLY A 486 -3.71 4.36 -6.83
C GLY A 486 -3.11 5.76 -6.62
N GLY A 487 -3.94 6.80 -6.54
CA GLY A 487 -3.55 8.17 -6.26
C GLY A 487 -2.94 8.38 -4.85
N PRO A 488 -2.23 9.49 -4.64
CA PRO A 488 -1.45 9.74 -3.44
C PRO A 488 -2.29 10.09 -2.21
N LEU A 489 -1.92 9.52 -1.06
CA LEU A 489 -2.12 10.13 0.25
C LEU A 489 -0.77 10.68 0.72
N ALA A 490 -0.55 11.97 0.46
CA ALA A 490 0.72 12.66 0.68
C ALA A 490 0.69 13.46 2.00
N CYS A 491 1.50 13.07 2.98
CA CYS A 491 1.60 13.77 4.26
C CYS A 491 2.82 14.70 4.27
N GLN A 492 2.67 15.91 4.83
CA GLN A 492 3.77 16.86 4.92
C GLN A 492 4.53 16.70 6.24
N GLY A 493 5.83 16.43 6.14
CA GLY A 493 6.81 16.53 7.22
C GLY A 493 7.85 17.62 6.91
N SER A 494 9.14 17.26 6.96
CA SER A 494 10.22 18.09 6.40
C SER A 494 10.17 18.18 4.86
N VAL A 495 9.59 17.16 4.23
CA VAL A 495 9.24 17.04 2.80
C VAL A 495 7.83 16.47 2.69
N TRP A 496 7.27 16.42 1.48
CA TRP A 496 6.06 15.64 1.21
C TRP A 496 6.41 14.17 1.00
N THR A 497 5.79 13.30 1.80
CA THR A 497 6.04 11.85 1.82
C THR A 497 4.76 11.10 1.47
N LEU A 498 4.87 10.07 0.64
CA LEU A 498 3.77 9.21 0.22
C LEU A 498 3.48 8.17 1.30
N VAL A 499 2.41 8.35 2.06
CA VAL A 499 2.09 7.50 3.22
C VAL A 499 1.09 6.39 2.83
N GLY A 500 0.20 6.70 1.88
CA GLY A 500 -0.74 5.74 1.30
C GLY A 500 -0.89 5.88 -0.21
N ALA A 501 -1.31 4.79 -0.85
CA ALA A 501 -1.92 4.80 -2.20
C ALA A 501 -3.41 4.46 -2.07
N ALA A 502 -4.30 5.18 -2.77
CA ALA A 502 -5.75 5.00 -2.66
C ALA A 502 -6.17 3.57 -3.06
N SER A 503 -6.89 2.89 -2.16
CA SER A 503 -7.20 1.46 -2.31
C SER A 503 -8.69 1.17 -2.43
N TRP A 504 -9.53 1.77 -1.58
CA TRP A 504 -10.98 1.54 -1.57
C TRP A 504 -11.71 2.64 -0.80
N ALA A 505 -12.95 2.92 -1.16
CA ALA A 505 -13.90 3.62 -0.31
C ALA A 505 -15.26 2.88 -0.40
N GLU A 506 -15.98 2.78 0.71
CA GLU A 506 -17.37 2.26 0.69
C GLU A 506 -18.34 3.29 0.09
N SER A 507 -17.99 4.58 0.21
CA SER A 507 -18.73 5.73 -0.29
C SER A 507 -17.83 6.98 -0.20
N CYS A 508 -18.00 7.94 -1.10
CA CYS A 508 -17.12 9.09 -1.28
C CYS A 508 -17.37 10.17 -0.22
N GLY A 509 -16.59 10.10 0.88
CA GLY A 509 -16.60 11.14 1.91
C GLY A 509 -17.75 11.07 2.93
N GLN A 510 -18.46 9.94 3.01
CA GLN A 510 -19.58 9.78 3.97
C GLN A 510 -19.09 9.71 5.44
N ALA A 511 -19.94 10.20 6.36
CA ALA A 511 -19.68 10.15 7.80
C ALA A 511 -19.37 8.73 8.31
N ASN A 512 -18.36 8.63 9.18
CA ASN A 512 -17.78 7.42 9.75
C ASN A 512 -17.22 6.38 8.76
N LYS A 513 -17.15 6.69 7.44
CA LYS A 513 -16.58 5.83 6.40
C LYS A 513 -15.31 6.46 5.81
N PRO A 514 -14.14 6.29 6.46
CA PRO A 514 -12.89 6.83 5.93
C PRO A 514 -12.46 6.11 4.64
N GLY A 515 -11.73 6.81 3.77
CA GLY A 515 -11.03 6.18 2.65
C GLY A 515 -9.97 5.20 3.17
N ILE A 516 -9.79 4.09 2.47
CA ILE A 516 -8.81 3.03 2.76
C ILE A 516 -7.68 3.16 1.75
N TYR A 517 -6.44 3.14 2.26
CA TYR A 517 -5.21 3.30 1.49
C TYR A 517 -4.25 2.15 1.82
N THR A 518 -3.47 1.71 0.85
CA THR A 518 -2.40 0.73 1.07
C THR A 518 -1.21 1.41 1.74
N SER A 519 -0.76 0.85 2.86
CA SER A 519 0.33 1.37 3.70
C SER A 519 1.67 1.30 2.98
N ILE A 520 2.22 2.45 2.59
CA ILE A 520 3.50 2.48 1.87
C ILE A 520 4.66 2.04 2.78
N SER A 521 4.61 2.33 4.09
CA SER A 521 5.63 1.89 5.05
C SER A 521 5.72 0.37 5.19
N GLU A 522 4.61 -0.37 5.00
CA GLU A 522 4.62 -1.85 4.98
C GLU A 522 5.04 -2.38 3.61
N ALA A 523 4.59 -1.72 2.52
CA ALA A 523 4.93 -2.10 1.16
C ALA A 523 6.37 -1.74 0.74
N LEU A 524 7.07 -0.91 1.52
CA LEU A 524 8.38 -0.34 1.18
C LEU A 524 9.43 -1.38 0.78
N THR A 525 9.48 -2.52 1.46
CA THR A 525 10.36 -3.65 1.12
C THR A 525 10.03 -4.23 -0.26
N TRP A 526 8.75 -4.46 -0.57
CA TRP A 526 8.36 -4.96 -1.89
C TRP A 526 8.68 -3.95 -2.99
N ILE A 527 8.37 -2.66 -2.76
CA ILE A 527 8.67 -1.56 -3.69
C ILE A 527 10.16 -1.55 -4.05
N GLN A 528 11.03 -1.55 -3.03
CA GLN A 528 12.49 -1.51 -3.22
C GLN A 528 13.04 -2.79 -3.86
N GLN A 529 12.51 -3.98 -3.51
CA GLN A 529 12.91 -5.24 -4.15
C GLN A 529 12.56 -5.27 -5.64
N GLN A 530 11.38 -4.77 -6.05
CA GLN A 530 11.04 -4.71 -7.47
C GLN A 530 11.92 -3.70 -8.21
N MET A 531 12.20 -2.54 -7.60
CA MET A 531 13.05 -1.53 -8.22
C MET A 531 14.52 -1.98 -8.32
N GLU A 532 15.13 -2.58 -7.29
CA GLU A 532 16.51 -3.10 -7.35
C GLU A 532 16.65 -4.19 -8.44
N LYS A 533 15.75 -5.18 -8.47
CA LYS A 533 15.78 -6.27 -9.46
C LYS A 533 15.70 -5.77 -10.92
N GLU A 534 15.08 -4.62 -11.14
CA GLU A 534 14.83 -4.04 -12.46
C GLU A 534 15.89 -3.02 -12.92
N GLU A 535 16.69 -2.49 -12.00
CA GLU A 535 17.89 -1.69 -12.29
C GLU A 535 19.13 -2.59 -12.45
N ASP A 536 19.22 -3.68 -11.67
CA ASP A 536 20.24 -4.74 -11.83
C ASP A 536 20.13 -5.39 -13.23
N GLN A 537 18.91 -5.62 -13.73
CA GLN A 537 18.66 -6.22 -15.07
C GLN A 537 18.99 -5.30 -16.27
N GLN A 538 19.49 -4.09 -16.06
CA GLN A 538 19.92 -3.17 -17.14
C GLN A 538 21.43 -3.24 -17.45
N HIS A 539 22.17 -4.13 -16.79
CA HIS A 539 23.64 -4.26 -16.87
C HIS A 539 24.08 -5.71 -17.13
#